data_AF-A0A967L6Z3-F1
#
_entry.id   AF-A0A967L6Z3-F1
#
_cell.length_a   1.000
_cell.length_b   1.000
_cell.length_c   1.000
_cell.angle_alpha   90.00
_cell.angle_beta   90.00
_cell.angle_gamma   90.00
#
_symmetry.space_group_name_H-M   'P 1'
#
loop_
_entity.id
_entity.type
_entity.pdbx_description
1 polymer ?
#
loop_
_entity_poly.entity_id
_entity_poly.type
_entity_poly.pdbx_seq_one_letter_code
_entity_poly.pdbx_strand_id
1 'polypeptide(L)'
;MNLNAMPRFPRIPAAKGLLPLAACAAFAALDQAAAAGGALEIRDGYFWDPSTGGYFLPRGVAYQLWNPPVFANQSFEQVEYDFRQFVKMRANSVRAELVWGELEVADNVYDWTRADFLIETAERMGLKLFLLIGYQYPPNWFPAEHRG
;
A
#
# COMPACT_ATOMS: atom_id res chain seq x y z
N MET A 1 6.91 74.68 -44.20
CA MET A 1 7.63 74.11 -43.03
C MET A 1 7.09 72.72 -42.81
N ASN A 2 7.94 71.72 -43.00
CA ASN A 2 7.63 70.29 -43.02
C ASN A 2 7.89 69.73 -41.61
N LEU A 3 6.92 69.05 -41.01
CA LEU A 3 7.05 68.28 -39.77
C LEU A 3 6.55 66.86 -40.02
N ASN A 4 7.23 66.14 -40.92
CA ASN A 4 7.38 64.70 -40.79
C ASN A 4 8.16 64.41 -39.51
N ALA A 5 7.61 63.60 -38.60
CA ALA A 5 8.30 62.50 -37.92
C ALA A 5 7.61 62.18 -36.59
N MET A 6 6.65 61.24 -36.62
CA MET A 6 6.51 60.32 -35.50
C MET A 6 6.41 58.89 -36.03
N PRO A 7 7.11 57.93 -35.41
CA PRO A 7 7.22 56.57 -35.92
C PRO A 7 5.90 55.83 -35.80
N ARG A 8 5.47 55.20 -36.89
CA ARG A 8 4.38 54.22 -36.88
C ARG A 8 4.88 52.96 -36.19
N PHE A 9 4.40 52.70 -34.98
CA PHE A 9 4.60 51.41 -34.32
C PHE A 9 4.02 50.28 -35.19
N PRO A 10 4.75 49.18 -35.44
CA PRO A 10 4.17 48.03 -36.10
C PRO A 10 3.10 47.39 -35.19
N ARG A 11 1.93 47.13 -35.78
CA ARG A 11 0.88 46.34 -35.14
C ARG A 11 1.37 44.90 -34.99
N ILE A 12 1.48 44.41 -33.76
CA ILE A 12 1.62 42.98 -33.49
C ILE A 12 0.22 42.37 -33.65
N PRO A 13 0.00 41.40 -34.56
CA PRO A 13 -1.27 40.69 -34.61
C PRO A 13 -1.41 39.86 -33.33
N ALA A 14 -2.59 39.91 -32.71
CA ALA A 14 -2.94 39.04 -31.59
C ALA A 14 -2.75 37.58 -32.03
N ALA A 15 -1.70 36.94 -31.52
CA ALA A 15 -1.53 35.51 -31.63
C ALA A 15 -2.73 34.86 -30.93
N LYS A 16 -3.61 34.24 -31.73
CA LYS A 16 -4.67 33.37 -31.24
C LYS A 16 -4.00 32.27 -30.43
N GLY A 17 -4.06 32.38 -29.12
CA GLY A 17 -3.67 31.32 -28.20
C GLY A 17 -4.62 30.15 -28.39
N LEU A 18 -4.21 29.19 -29.21
CA LEU A 18 -4.77 27.85 -29.21
C LEU A 18 -3.65 26.91 -28.79
N LEU A 19 -3.97 26.08 -27.78
CA LEU A 19 -3.17 25.05 -27.11
C LEU A 19 -2.20 25.56 -26.02
N PRO A 20 -2.29 24.99 -24.80
CA PRO A 20 -2.33 23.53 -24.61
C PRO A 20 -3.36 23.06 -23.58
N LEU A 21 -4.59 22.74 -23.99
CA LEU A 21 -5.50 21.96 -23.12
C LEU A 21 -5.07 20.48 -23.03
N ALA A 22 -4.25 20.01 -23.99
CA ALA A 22 -3.75 18.64 -24.02
C ALA A 22 -2.60 18.36 -23.05
N ALA A 23 -1.84 19.38 -22.63
CA ALA A 23 -0.72 19.19 -21.70
C ALA A 23 -1.18 19.01 -20.24
N CYS A 24 -2.29 19.62 -19.85
CA CYS A 24 -2.83 19.48 -18.49
C CYS A 24 -3.46 18.10 -18.24
N ALA A 25 -4.05 17.47 -19.27
CA ALA A 25 -4.61 16.13 -19.13
C ALA A 25 -3.54 15.03 -19.00
N ALA A 26 -2.36 15.22 -19.59
CA ALA A 26 -1.25 14.26 -19.51
C ALA A 26 -0.55 14.25 -18.14
N PHE A 27 -0.54 15.38 -17.42
CA PHE A 27 0.01 15.44 -16.06
C PHE A 27 -0.92 14.85 -15.00
N ALA A 28 -2.24 14.96 -15.17
CA ALA A 28 -3.21 14.39 -14.23
C ALA A 28 -3.25 12.84 -14.27
N ALA A 29 -2.83 12.22 -15.38
CA ALA A 29 -2.79 10.76 -15.51
C ALA A 29 -1.55 10.11 -14.86
N LEU A 30 -0.47 10.88 -14.63
CA LEU A 30 0.75 10.37 -14.00
C LEU A 30 0.68 10.35 -12.47
N ASP A 31 -0.17 11.21 -11.87
CA ASP A 31 -0.28 11.33 -10.41
C ASP A 31 -1.10 10.20 -9.77
N GLN A 32 -2.04 9.61 -10.52
CA GLN A 32 -2.93 8.58 -9.96
C GLN A 32 -2.22 7.23 -9.75
N ALA A 33 -1.17 6.95 -10.52
CA ALA A 33 -0.34 5.77 -10.34
C ALA A 33 0.65 5.90 -9.16
N ALA A 34 1.05 7.12 -8.82
CA ALA A 34 1.98 7.40 -7.73
C ALA A 34 1.28 7.53 -6.37
N ALA A 35 0.00 7.93 -6.34
CA ALA A 35 -0.77 8.13 -5.11
C ALA A 35 -1.38 6.84 -4.53
N ALA A 36 -1.36 5.72 -5.27
CA ALA A 36 -1.96 4.48 -4.83
C ALA A 36 -0.89 3.53 -4.28
N GLY A 37 -0.39 3.85 -3.08
CA GLY A 37 0.77 3.24 -2.43
C GLY A 37 0.64 1.73 -2.12
N GLY A 38 0.58 0.89 -3.15
CA GLY A 38 0.61 -0.57 -3.08
C GLY A 38 -0.64 -1.25 -2.51
N ALA A 39 -1.52 -0.51 -1.82
CA ALA A 39 -2.73 -1.02 -1.21
C ALA A 39 -3.81 -1.35 -2.25
N LEU A 40 -4.58 -2.41 -1.99
CA LEU A 40 -5.76 -2.76 -2.77
C LEU A 40 -6.92 -1.82 -2.41
N GLU A 41 -7.67 -1.40 -3.41
CA GLU A 41 -8.93 -0.67 -3.26
C GLU A 41 -10.12 -1.62 -3.42
N ILE A 42 -11.32 -1.15 -3.11
CA ILE A 42 -12.58 -1.81 -3.50
C ILE A 42 -13.24 -0.98 -4.61
N ARG A 43 -13.49 -1.59 -5.77
CA ARG A 43 -14.25 -1.01 -6.89
C ARG A 43 -15.26 -2.03 -7.39
N ASP A 44 -16.50 -1.60 -7.59
CA ASP A 44 -17.61 -2.45 -8.05
C ASP A 44 -17.79 -3.75 -7.24
N GLY A 45 -17.44 -3.73 -5.95
CA GLY A 45 -17.50 -4.89 -5.05
C GLY A 45 -16.33 -5.86 -5.14
N TYR A 46 -15.30 -5.55 -5.93
CA TYR A 46 -14.10 -6.38 -6.10
C TYR A 46 -12.84 -5.64 -5.63
N PHE A 47 -11.79 -6.40 -5.32
CA PHE A 47 -10.47 -5.80 -5.10
C PHE A 47 -9.93 -5.24 -6.41
N TRP A 48 -9.46 -4.01 -6.36
CA TRP A 48 -8.79 -3.32 -7.45
C TRP A 48 -7.34 -3.05 -7.06
N ASP A 49 -6.39 -3.44 -7.91
CA ASP A 49 -4.99 -3.10 -7.72
C ASP A 49 -4.62 -1.91 -8.60
N PRO A 50 -4.51 -0.71 -8.00
CA PRO A 50 -4.22 0.51 -8.74
C PRO A 50 -2.81 0.50 -9.35
N SER A 51 -1.88 -0.30 -8.83
CA SER A 51 -0.53 -0.43 -9.42
C SER A 51 -0.53 -1.18 -10.75
N THR A 52 -1.55 -2.03 -10.99
CA THR A 52 -1.70 -2.77 -12.25
C THR A 52 -2.81 -2.20 -13.15
N GLY A 53 -3.62 -1.29 -12.61
CA GLY A 53 -4.79 -0.75 -13.30
C GLY A 53 -5.84 -1.82 -13.59
N GLY A 54 -6.00 -2.82 -12.71
CA GLY A 54 -6.87 -3.97 -12.94
C GLY A 54 -7.45 -4.57 -11.66
N TYR A 55 -8.46 -5.43 -11.83
CA TYR A 55 -9.02 -6.20 -10.72
C TYR A 55 -8.02 -7.23 -10.19
N PHE A 56 -7.95 -7.33 -8.86
CA PHE A 56 -7.13 -8.31 -8.16
C PHE A 56 -8.01 -9.45 -7.65
N LEU A 57 -7.74 -10.67 -8.13
CA LEU A 57 -8.37 -11.87 -7.59
C LEU A 57 -7.41 -12.53 -6.58
N PRO A 58 -7.72 -12.51 -5.27
CA PRO A 58 -6.87 -13.15 -4.27
C PRO A 58 -6.89 -14.67 -4.46
N ARG A 59 -5.70 -15.24 -4.59
CA ARG A 59 -5.38 -16.66 -4.53
C ARG A 59 -4.35 -16.81 -3.44
N GLY A 60 -4.84 -16.95 -2.21
CA GLY A 60 -4.00 -16.73 -1.04
C GLY A 60 -3.93 -17.92 -0.10
N VAL A 61 -3.00 -17.79 0.86
CA VAL A 61 -2.82 -18.70 1.97
C VAL A 61 -3.21 -17.98 3.26
N ALA A 62 -3.95 -18.64 4.13
CA ALA A 62 -4.11 -18.18 5.52
C ALA A 62 -2.90 -18.66 6.30
N TYR A 63 -2.11 -17.72 6.83
CA TYR A 63 -0.84 -18.01 7.47
C TYR A 63 -0.83 -17.47 8.89
N GLN A 64 -0.79 -18.40 9.85
CA GLN A 64 -0.74 -18.08 11.26
C GLN A 64 0.72 -18.06 11.70
N LEU A 65 1.15 -16.89 12.14
CA LEU A 65 2.54 -16.59 12.43
C LEU A 65 2.62 -15.77 13.73
N TRP A 66 3.69 -16.00 14.51
CA TRP A 66 3.94 -15.32 15.79
C TRP A 66 2.68 -15.24 16.68
N ASN A 67 2.08 -16.39 16.91
CA ASN A 67 0.93 -16.58 17.77
C ASN A 67 1.22 -17.76 18.72
N PRO A 68 1.96 -17.52 19.82
CA PRO A 68 2.38 -18.58 20.74
C PRO A 68 1.23 -19.43 21.30
N PRO A 69 0.02 -18.90 21.60
CA PRO A 69 -1.13 -19.68 22.03
C PRO A 69 -1.54 -20.83 21.09
N VAL A 70 -1.24 -20.72 19.79
CA VAL A 70 -1.46 -21.80 18.81
C VAL A 70 -0.17 -22.46 18.33
N PHE A 71 0.92 -22.27 19.05
CA PHE A 71 2.25 -22.80 18.75
C PHE A 71 2.86 -22.26 17.43
N ALA A 72 2.41 -21.09 16.96
CA ALA A 72 3.02 -20.41 15.82
C ALA A 72 4.16 -19.50 16.31
N ASN A 73 5.41 -19.87 16.04
CA ASN A 73 6.60 -19.16 16.54
C ASN A 73 7.72 -19.09 15.48
N GLN A 74 7.34 -19.01 14.21
CA GLN A 74 8.25 -19.07 13.07
C GLN A 74 9.37 -18.02 13.19
N SER A 75 10.60 -18.38 12.81
CA SER A 75 11.66 -17.40 12.66
C SER A 75 11.45 -16.54 11.41
N PHE A 76 12.21 -15.47 11.29
CA PHE A 76 12.23 -14.64 10.08
C PHE A 76 12.64 -15.44 8.83
N GLU A 77 13.63 -16.33 8.94
CA GLU A 77 14.05 -17.20 7.85
C GLU A 77 12.96 -18.18 7.44
N GLN A 78 12.18 -18.68 8.41
CA GLN A 78 11.05 -19.57 8.15
C GLN A 78 9.94 -18.85 7.39
N VAL A 79 9.57 -17.63 7.81
CA VAL A 79 8.58 -16.79 7.09
C VAL A 79 9.02 -16.52 5.65
N GLU A 80 10.27 -16.16 5.43
CA GLU A 80 10.81 -15.99 4.07
C GLU A 80 10.75 -17.28 3.26
N TYR A 81 11.12 -18.41 3.86
CA TYR A 81 11.05 -19.71 3.20
C TYR A 81 9.61 -20.05 2.78
N ASP A 82 8.65 -19.84 3.67
CA ASP A 82 7.24 -20.13 3.44
C ASP A 82 6.67 -19.24 2.34
N PHE A 83 6.97 -17.93 2.34
CA PHE A 83 6.55 -17.02 1.27
C PHE A 83 7.13 -17.44 -0.09
N ARG A 84 8.39 -17.90 -0.14
CA ARG A 84 8.95 -18.49 -1.36
C ARG A 84 8.16 -19.72 -1.81
N GLN A 85 7.68 -20.57 -0.90
CA GLN A 85 6.82 -21.69 -1.28
C GLN A 85 5.46 -21.22 -1.76
N PHE A 86 4.87 -20.19 -1.14
CA PHE A 86 3.59 -19.63 -1.56
C PHE A 86 3.65 -19.09 -2.99
N VAL A 87 4.71 -18.36 -3.33
CA VAL A 87 4.96 -17.87 -4.69
C VAL A 87 5.11 -19.04 -5.68
N LYS A 88 5.84 -20.12 -5.32
CA LYS A 88 5.95 -21.32 -6.17
C LYS A 88 4.60 -22.00 -6.43
N MET A 89 3.72 -21.99 -5.43
CA MET A 89 2.33 -22.46 -5.54
C MET A 89 1.42 -21.48 -6.31
N ARG A 90 1.97 -20.37 -6.83
CA ARG A 90 1.25 -19.31 -7.55
C ARG A 90 0.25 -18.54 -6.67
N ALA A 91 0.45 -18.55 -5.35
CA ALA A 91 -0.26 -17.63 -4.47
C ALA A 91 0.16 -16.19 -4.78
N ASN A 92 -0.80 -15.27 -4.67
CA ASN A 92 -0.56 -13.83 -4.87
C ASN A 92 -0.94 -12.99 -3.64
N SER A 93 -1.41 -13.64 -2.58
CA SER A 93 -1.81 -12.98 -1.35
C SER A 93 -1.63 -13.88 -0.13
N VAL A 94 -1.52 -13.25 1.03
CA VAL A 94 -1.46 -13.95 2.32
C VAL A 94 -2.39 -13.24 3.29
N ARG A 95 -3.26 -14.00 3.95
CA ARG A 95 -3.99 -13.51 5.11
C ARG A 95 -3.18 -13.84 6.35
N ALA A 96 -2.68 -12.82 7.03
CA ALA A 96 -1.84 -12.97 8.21
C ALA A 96 -2.46 -12.27 9.42
N GLU A 97 -2.14 -12.77 10.61
CA GLU A 97 -2.57 -12.19 11.88
C GLU A 97 -1.39 -11.52 12.57
N LEU A 98 -1.60 -10.32 13.12
CA LEU A 98 -0.73 -9.72 14.11
C LEU A 98 -1.42 -9.85 15.47
N VAL A 99 -0.76 -10.53 16.40
CA VAL A 99 -1.30 -10.80 17.72
C VAL A 99 -1.04 -9.60 18.63
N TRP A 100 -2.08 -9.05 19.26
CA TRP A 100 -1.95 -7.88 20.12
C TRP A 100 -0.90 -8.08 21.22
N GLY A 101 -0.95 -9.23 21.92
CA GLY A 101 0.03 -9.61 22.94
C GLY A 101 1.49 -9.63 22.49
N GLU A 102 1.74 -9.82 21.19
CA GLU A 102 3.09 -9.84 20.62
C GLU A 102 3.51 -8.48 20.03
N LEU A 103 2.55 -7.59 19.75
CA LEU A 103 2.81 -6.23 19.29
C LEU A 103 3.03 -5.27 20.46
N GLU A 104 2.22 -5.37 21.53
CA GLU A 104 2.28 -4.47 22.68
C GLU A 104 2.87 -5.18 23.90
N VAL A 105 4.20 -5.23 23.94
CA VAL A 105 4.98 -6.03 24.90
C VAL A 105 4.88 -5.54 26.35
N ALA A 106 4.53 -4.27 26.55
CA ALA A 106 4.13 -3.67 27.82
C ALA A 106 3.09 -2.57 27.55
N ASP A 107 2.38 -2.09 28.57
CA ASP A 107 1.37 -1.04 28.42
C ASP A 107 1.95 0.19 27.69
N ASN A 108 1.40 0.53 26.52
CA ASN A 108 1.85 1.56 25.60
C ASN A 108 3.30 1.40 25.05
N VAL A 109 3.84 0.19 25.07
CA VAL A 109 5.16 -0.14 24.50
C VAL A 109 4.99 -1.14 23.36
N TYR A 110 5.19 -0.65 22.14
CA TYR A 110 4.97 -1.42 20.91
C TYR A 110 6.28 -1.87 20.28
N ASP A 111 6.34 -3.13 19.86
CA ASP A 111 7.40 -3.69 19.02
C ASP A 111 6.83 -4.06 17.64
N TRP A 112 7.16 -3.27 16.63
CA TRP A 112 6.71 -3.45 15.25
C TRP A 112 7.67 -4.27 14.39
N THR A 113 8.82 -4.69 14.91
CA THR A 113 9.90 -5.34 14.14
C THR A 113 9.41 -6.52 13.30
N ARG A 114 8.52 -7.34 13.87
CA ARG A 114 7.93 -8.49 13.20
C ARG A 114 6.94 -8.09 12.09
N ALA A 115 6.10 -7.08 12.36
CA ALA A 115 5.14 -6.58 11.39
C ALA A 115 5.86 -5.94 10.19
N ASP A 116 6.88 -5.12 10.44
CA ASP A 116 7.69 -4.49 9.41
C ASP A 116 8.36 -5.55 8.54
N PHE A 117 9.02 -6.55 9.16
CA PHE A 117 9.64 -7.66 8.44
C PHE A 117 8.65 -8.42 7.54
N LEU A 118 7.43 -8.69 8.04
CA LEU A 118 6.39 -9.38 7.29
C LEU A 118 5.95 -8.57 6.05
N ILE A 119 5.71 -7.27 6.23
CA ILE A 119 5.26 -6.35 5.19
C ILE A 119 6.33 -6.21 4.11
N GLU A 120 7.57 -5.89 4.49
CA GLU A 120 8.70 -5.73 3.58
C GLU A 120 8.97 -7.02 2.79
N THR A 121 8.90 -8.17 3.47
CA THR A 121 9.10 -9.47 2.83
C THR A 121 7.98 -9.80 1.84
N ALA A 122 6.72 -9.51 2.18
CA ALA A 122 5.60 -9.70 1.27
C ALA A 122 5.73 -8.83 0.02
N GLU A 123 6.05 -7.54 0.20
CA GLU A 123 6.21 -6.58 -0.89
C GLU A 123 7.33 -7.02 -1.84
N ARG A 124 8.52 -7.35 -1.30
CA ARG A 124 9.66 -7.86 -2.07
C ARG A 124 9.33 -9.11 -2.88
N MET A 125 8.41 -9.94 -2.39
CA MET A 125 7.98 -11.17 -3.07
C MET A 125 6.72 -11.02 -3.92
N GLY A 126 6.15 -9.81 -4.02
CA GLY A 126 4.96 -9.52 -4.81
C GLY A 126 3.68 -10.15 -4.26
N LEU A 127 3.59 -10.35 -2.94
CA LEU A 127 2.41 -10.87 -2.25
C LEU A 127 1.61 -9.71 -1.64
N LYS A 128 0.28 -9.69 -1.84
CA LYS A 128 -0.61 -8.77 -1.14
C LYS A 128 -0.96 -9.33 0.25
N LEU A 129 -0.85 -8.51 1.29
CA LEU A 129 -1.23 -8.89 2.64
C LEU A 129 -2.66 -8.48 2.97
N PHE A 130 -3.41 -9.41 3.57
CA PHE A 130 -4.67 -9.16 4.26
C PHE A 130 -4.41 -9.33 5.75
N LEU A 131 -4.05 -8.23 6.42
CA LEU A 131 -3.70 -8.24 7.83
C LEU A 131 -4.94 -8.21 8.72
N LEU A 132 -4.93 -9.05 9.73
CA LEU A 132 -5.89 -9.06 10.83
C LEU A 132 -5.14 -8.72 12.11
N ILE A 133 -5.67 -7.79 12.92
CA ILE A 133 -5.15 -7.57 14.28
C ILE A 133 -6.15 -8.20 15.23
N GLY A 134 -5.78 -9.32 15.84
CA GLY A 134 -6.67 -10.13 16.66
C GLY A 134 -6.67 -9.66 18.12
N TYR A 135 -7.87 -9.44 18.67
CA TYR A 135 -8.07 -9.24 20.12
C TYR A 135 -7.97 -10.55 20.93
N GLN A 136 -7.86 -11.69 20.25
CA GLN A 136 -8.02 -13.03 20.84
C GLN A 136 -6.90 -13.42 21.82
N TYR A 137 -5.78 -12.71 21.82
CA TYR A 137 -4.68 -12.94 22.75
C TYR A 137 -4.14 -11.59 23.25
N PRO A 138 -4.81 -10.98 24.24
CA PRO A 138 -4.38 -9.70 24.79
C PRO A 138 -3.06 -9.86 25.57
N PRO A 139 -2.24 -8.80 25.67
CA PRO A 139 -1.01 -8.81 26.42
C PRO A 139 -1.20 -9.18 27.90
N ASN A 140 -0.12 -9.70 28.52
CA ASN A 140 -0.16 -10.12 29.92
C ASN A 140 -0.47 -9.00 30.92
N TRP A 141 -0.19 -7.75 30.56
CA TRP A 141 -0.49 -6.58 31.39
C TRP A 141 -1.97 -6.16 31.32
N PHE A 142 -2.74 -6.62 30.32
CA PHE A 142 -4.14 -6.24 30.14
C PHE A 142 -5.04 -6.93 31.19
N PRO A 143 -5.98 -6.24 31.87
CA PRO A 143 -6.72 -6.83 32.99
C PRO A 143 -7.48 -8.11 32.63
N ALA A 144 -7.39 -9.13 33.49
CA ALA A 144 -7.94 -10.46 33.23
C ALA A 144 -9.47 -10.47 33.12
N GLU A 145 -10.13 -9.60 33.88
CA GLU A 145 -11.59 -9.38 33.89
C GLU A 145 -12.14 -8.83 32.57
N HIS A 146 -11.27 -8.36 31.67
CA HIS A 146 -11.63 -7.86 30.34
C HIS A 146 -11.20 -8.79 29.21
N ARG A 147 -10.56 -9.93 29.54
CA ARG A 147 -10.25 -10.99 28.58
C ARG A 147 -11.51 -11.87 28.48
N GLY A 148 -12.10 -11.95 27.28
CA GLY A 148 -13.37 -12.65 27.04
C GLY A 148 -13.33 -14.15 27.32
#